data_AF-C5L0H5-F1
#
_entry.id   AF-C5L0H5-F1
#
_cell.length_a   1.000
_cell.length_b   1.000
_cell.length_c   1.000
_cell.angle_alpha   90.00
_cell.angle_beta   90.00
_cell.angle_gamma   90.00
#
_symmetry.space_group_name_H-M   'P 1'
#
loop_
_entity.id
_entity.type
_entity.pdbx_description
1 polymer ?
#
loop_
_entity_poly.entity_id
_entity_poly.type
_entity_poly.pdbx_seq_one_letter_code
_entity_poly.pdbx_strand_id
1 'polypeptide(L)'
;MNSLLDLIFAFKVMIGSIQAADSLVDYVNVLAGTSNTYELSTGGATPLMGRPFGFNHWSVQTEPDHATVRYFNPASRSFYG
;
A
#
# COMPACT_ATOMS: atom_id res chain seq x y z
N MET A 1 36.31 -17.45 -20.97
CA MET A 1 35.35 -17.82 -19.91
C MET A 1 36.14 -17.94 -18.63
N ASN A 2 36.04 -16.94 -17.77
CA ASN A 2 36.82 -16.87 -16.54
C ASN A 2 35.93 -17.46 -15.44
N SER A 3 36.09 -18.75 -15.16
CA SER A 3 35.20 -19.54 -14.27
C SER A 3 34.96 -18.89 -12.90
N LEU A 4 35.92 -18.11 -12.42
CA LEU A 4 35.82 -17.32 -11.20
C LEU A 4 34.80 -16.17 -11.31
N LEU A 5 34.79 -15.44 -12.42
CA LEU A 5 33.86 -14.33 -12.66
C LEU A 5 32.42 -14.84 -12.80
N ASP A 6 32.24 -15.99 -13.46
CA ASP A 6 30.94 -16.64 -13.61
C ASP A 6 30.38 -17.10 -12.24
N LEU A 7 31.25 -17.61 -11.36
CA LEU A 7 30.88 -18.02 -10.01
C LEU A 7 30.52 -16.83 -9.12
N ILE A 8 31.28 -15.72 -9.19
CA ILE A 8 30.97 -14.49 -8.45
C ILE A 8 29.64 -13.89 -8.91
N PHE A 9 29.37 -13.89 -10.22
CA PHE A 9 28.11 -13.40 -10.78
C PHE A 9 26.93 -14.24 -10.31
N ALA A 10 27.03 -15.58 -10.37
CA ALA A 10 26.01 -16.49 -9.86
C ALA A 10 25.74 -16.25 -8.35
N PHE A 11 26.80 -16.04 -7.55
CA PHE A 11 26.66 -15.79 -6.12
C PHE A 11 25.98 -14.44 -5.81
N LYS A 12 26.26 -13.39 -6.60
CA LYS A 12 25.56 -12.10 -6.48
C LYS A 12 24.08 -12.16 -6.89
N VAL A 13 23.73 -12.99 -7.86
CA VAL A 13 22.32 -13.19 -8.25
C VAL A 13 21.56 -13.98 -7.18
N MET A 14 22.23 -14.93 -6.52
CA MET A 14 21.65 -15.73 -5.44
C MET A 14 21.46 -14.95 -4.14
N ILE A 15 22.36 -13.99 -3.83
CA ILE A 15 22.17 -13.03 -2.74
C ILE A 15 21.26 -11.91 -3.26
N GLY A 16 19.95 -12.15 -3.23
CA GLY A 16 18.96 -11.13 -3.54
C GLY A 16 19.23 -9.84 -2.75
N SER A 17 19.00 -8.70 -3.38
CA SER A 17 19.13 -7.40 -2.73
C SER A 17 18.12 -7.31 -1.58
N ILE A 18 18.60 -7.23 -0.33
CA ILE A 18 17.75 -6.83 0.79
C ILE A 18 17.58 -5.31 0.65
N GLN A 19 16.51 -4.89 -0.02
CA GLN A 19 16.11 -3.49 -0.03
C GLN A 19 15.52 -3.16 1.35
N ALA A 20 16.27 -2.41 2.16
CA ALA A 20 15.69 -1.74 3.32
C ALA A 20 14.82 -0.57 2.83
N ALA A 21 13.83 -0.18 3.64
CA ALA A 21 13.12 1.08 3.42
C ALA A 21 14.11 2.26 3.45
N ASP A 22 13.95 3.20 2.52
CA ASP A 22 14.82 4.38 2.45
C ASP A 22 14.49 5.38 3.56
N SER A 23 13.26 5.38 4.08
CA SER A 23 12.80 6.26 5.13
C SER A 23 11.71 5.64 6.01
N LEU A 24 11.42 6.28 7.15
CA LEU A 24 10.36 5.81 8.06
C LEU A 24 8.98 5.80 7.40
N VAL A 25 8.72 6.65 6.40
CA VAL A 25 7.42 6.72 5.73
C VAL A 25 7.14 5.48 4.90
N ASP A 26 8.17 4.78 4.42
CA ASP A 26 8.02 3.59 3.59
C ASP A 26 7.49 2.38 4.38
N TYR A 27 7.55 2.43 5.71
CA TYR A 27 6.90 1.45 6.59
C TYR A 27 5.41 1.73 6.82
N VAL A 28 4.90 2.90 6.43
CA VAL A 28 3.52 3.29 6.69
C VAL A 28 2.58 2.61 5.69
N ASN A 29 1.65 1.81 6.21
CA ASN A 29 0.57 1.23 5.42
C ASN A 29 -0.71 2.06 5.55
N VAL A 30 -1.02 2.87 4.54
CA VAL A 30 -2.26 3.67 4.48
C VAL A 30 -3.54 2.84 4.40
N LEU A 31 -3.43 1.55 4.08
CA LEU A 31 -4.58 0.62 4.04
C LEU A 31 -4.87 -0.03 5.39
N ALA A 32 -4.02 0.15 6.39
CA ALA A 32 -4.24 -0.41 7.72
C ALA A 32 -5.58 0.06 8.30
N GLY A 33 -6.43 -0.88 8.70
CA GLY A 33 -7.74 -0.59 9.28
C GLY A 33 -8.84 -0.16 8.28
N THR A 34 -8.59 -0.27 6.97
CA THR A 34 -9.57 0.10 5.92
C THR A 34 -10.52 -1.04 5.50
N SER A 35 -10.16 -2.29 5.79
CA SER A 35 -10.99 -3.48 5.49
C SER A 35 -12.15 -3.65 6.48
N ASN A 36 -13.27 -2.98 6.24
CA ASN A 36 -14.40 -2.97 7.17
C ASN A 36 -15.70 -3.39 6.47
N THR A 37 -16.61 -4.02 7.20
CA THR A 37 -18.01 -4.22 6.79
C THR A 37 -18.95 -3.35 7.64
N TYR A 38 -20.26 -3.47 7.42
CA TYR A 38 -21.25 -2.83 8.28
C TYR A 38 -21.24 -3.43 9.70
N GLU A 39 -21.09 -4.75 9.78
CA GLU A 39 -21.18 -5.54 11.01
C GLU A 39 -19.87 -5.54 11.82
N LEU A 40 -18.71 -5.41 11.15
CA LEU A 40 -17.41 -5.51 11.78
C LEU A 40 -16.45 -4.41 11.30
N SER A 41 -15.95 -3.64 12.26
CA SER A 41 -14.86 -2.67 12.06
C SER A 41 -13.51 -3.29 12.41
N THR A 42 -12.52 -3.10 11.55
CA THR A 42 -11.12 -3.44 11.82
C THR A 42 -10.26 -2.18 12.05
N GLY A 43 -10.91 -1.05 12.34
CA GLY A 43 -10.26 0.24 12.57
C GLY A 43 -11.07 1.43 12.08
N GLY A 44 -11.98 1.23 11.12
CA GLY A 44 -12.81 2.31 10.59
C GLY A 44 -12.03 3.38 9.82
N ALA A 45 -10.79 3.08 9.41
CA ALA A 45 -9.91 4.03 8.74
C ALA A 45 -10.24 4.20 7.25
N THR A 46 -9.70 5.26 6.66
CA THR A 46 -9.71 5.58 5.23
C THR A 46 -8.27 5.80 4.76
N PRO A 47 -7.89 5.37 3.55
CA PRO A 47 -6.56 5.65 3.01
C PRO A 47 -6.43 7.11 2.58
N LEU A 48 -5.93 7.96 3.49
CA LEU A 48 -5.77 9.39 3.23
C LEU A 48 -4.37 9.72 2.71
N MET A 49 -4.34 10.49 1.63
CA MET A 49 -3.15 11.13 1.08
C MET A 49 -3.22 12.63 1.35
N GLY A 50 -2.25 13.15 2.10
CA GLY A 50 -2.22 14.55 2.47
C GLY A 50 -1.02 14.88 3.36
N ARG A 51 -0.86 16.17 3.67
CA ARG A 51 0.08 16.61 4.70
C ARG A 51 -0.56 16.42 6.08
N PRO A 52 0.24 16.23 7.15
CA PRO A 52 -0.30 16.25 8.50
C PRO A 52 -1.11 17.53 8.75
N PHE A 53 -2.35 17.35 9.19
CA PHE A 53 -3.31 18.44 9.43
C PHE A 53 -3.62 19.30 8.19
N GLY A 54 -3.45 18.74 7.00
CA GLY A 54 -3.83 19.40 5.76
C GLY A 54 -5.32 19.72 5.75
N PHE A 55 -5.67 20.90 5.24
CA PHE A 55 -7.07 21.30 5.09
C PHE A 55 -7.85 20.31 4.21
N ASN A 56 -7.20 19.77 3.17
CA ASN A 56 -7.74 18.74 2.30
C ASN A 56 -6.91 17.46 2.41
N HIS A 57 -7.62 16.33 2.32
CA HIS A 57 -7.05 15.01 2.11
C HIS A 57 -7.69 14.39 0.87
N TRP A 58 -6.93 13.53 0.19
CA TRP A 58 -7.39 12.80 -0.97
C TRP A 58 -7.45 11.31 -0.64
N SER A 59 -8.41 10.60 -1.20
CA SER A 59 -8.54 9.14 -1.08
C SER A 59 -9.02 8.59 -2.42
N VAL A 60 -8.74 7.33 -2.66
CA VAL A 60 -9.37 6.57 -3.75
C VAL A 60 -10.80 6.19 -3.36
N GLN A 61 -11.70 6.24 -4.33
CA GLN A 61 -13.06 5.73 -4.27
C GLN A 61 -13.19 4.44 -5.11
N THR A 62 -13.66 3.37 -4.48
CA THR A 62 -13.83 2.06 -5.11
C THR A 62 -15.28 1.62 -5.21
N GLU A 63 -16.19 2.35 -4.59
CA GLU A 63 -17.64 2.15 -4.67
C GLU A 63 -18.30 3.36 -5.36
N PRO A 64 -19.32 3.17 -6.21
CA PRO A 64 -20.02 4.26 -6.84
C PRO A 64 -20.75 5.15 -5.82
N ASP A 65 -21.10 6.36 -6.25
CA ASP A 65 -21.45 7.55 -5.43
C ASP A 65 -22.76 7.46 -4.60
N HIS A 66 -23.21 6.26 -4.25
CA HIS A 66 -24.46 5.98 -3.53
C HIS A 66 -24.33 4.92 -2.42
N ALA A 67 -23.13 4.39 -2.15
CA ALA A 67 -22.90 3.57 -0.96
C ALA A 67 -22.80 4.48 0.28
N THR A 68 -23.94 4.78 0.91
CA THR A 68 -24.17 5.79 1.94
C THR A 68 -23.32 5.71 3.22
N VAL A 69 -22.38 4.76 3.33
CA VAL A 69 -21.57 4.56 4.55
C VAL A 69 -20.08 4.44 4.27
N ARG A 70 -19.66 3.85 3.13
CA ARG A 70 -18.24 3.60 2.82
C ARG A 70 -17.97 3.67 1.31
N TYR A 71 -17.05 4.54 0.93
CA TYR A 71 -16.65 4.76 -0.47
C TYR A 71 -15.39 3.97 -0.88
N PHE A 72 -14.67 3.38 0.07
CA PHE A 72 -13.42 2.64 -0.16
C PHE A 72 -13.49 1.22 0.43
N ASN A 73 -13.06 0.24 -0.36
CA ASN A 73 -12.89 -1.16 0.00
C ASN A 73 -11.55 -1.66 -0.57
N PRO A 74 -10.57 -2.06 0.26
CA PRO A 74 -9.25 -2.48 -0.23
C PRO A 74 -9.29 -3.78 -1.05
N ALA A 75 -10.37 -4.56 -0.97
CA ALA A 75 -10.56 -5.76 -1.78
C ALA A 75 -11.27 -5.47 -3.13
N SER A 76 -11.84 -4.27 -3.31
CA SER A 76 -12.47 -3.87 -4.55
C SER A 76 -11.43 -3.70 -5.66
N ARG A 77 -11.81 -4.08 -6.87
CA ARG A 77 -11.00 -3.92 -8.09
C ARG A 77 -11.54 -2.80 -8.99
N SER A 78 -12.51 -2.04 -8.49
CA SER A 78 -13.12 -0.91 -9.17
C SER A 78 -12.50 0.40 -8.68
N PHE A 79 -12.41 1.38 -9.58
CA PHE A 79 -11.89 2.72 -9.30
C PHE A 79 -12.81 3.76 -9.94
N TYR A 80 -13.33 4.68 -9.13
CA TYR A 80 -14.29 5.70 -9.56
C TYR A 80 -13.78 7.14 -9.45
N GLY A 81 -12.62 7.36 -8.84
CA GLY A 81 -12.05 8.69 -8.62
C GLY A 81 -11.19 8.75 -7.39
#